data_AF-A0A1X2IPD9-F1
#
_entry.id   AF-A0A1X2IPD9-F1
#
_cell.length_a   1.000
_cell.length_b   1.000
_cell.length_c   1.000
_cell.angle_alpha   90.00
_cell.angle_beta   90.00
_cell.angle_gamma   90.00
#
_symmetry.space_group_name_H-M   'P 1'
#
loop_
_entity.id
_entity.type
_entity.pdbx_description
1 polymer ?
#
loop_
_entity_poly.entity_id
_entity_poly.type
_entity_poly.pdbx_seq_one_letter_code
_entity_poly.pdbx_strand_id
1 'polypeptide(L)'
;MSTIGNENDYIDNYLKELSTRSVRYGQDYLARSLPSPLRIKRKPTHKQPEPAKEDSNKTVIKDEKPATDSFELLVKILKPASQFRITRLQLDDTILNLKQRIYQQQTIPVKQQRLLLKGKVLNDEKALGDYQMTKDTTLHLMVSKPTGASAAASSTPPSPQTEKASGTAAPGHELSSEAQSVVKSDAFWNVLEQTLDGQLNSTDAKLVLETWKKALSG
;
A
#
# COMPACT_ATOMS: atom_id res chain seq x y z
N MET A 1 -57.93 24.91 -26.50
CA MET A 1 -57.11 25.01 -27.73
C MET A 1 -55.66 24.89 -27.30
N SER A 2 -55.09 23.72 -27.52
CA SER A 2 -53.71 23.37 -27.16
C SER A 2 -52.75 23.84 -28.26
N THR A 3 -51.69 24.55 -27.89
CA THR A 3 -50.49 24.70 -28.73
C THR A 3 -49.27 24.38 -27.86
N ILE A 4 -49.14 23.09 -27.55
CA ILE A 4 -47.87 22.48 -27.16
C ILE A 4 -47.05 22.39 -28.44
N GLY A 5 -46.22 23.40 -28.64
CA GLY A 5 -45.18 23.50 -29.64
C GLY A 5 -44.33 24.69 -29.18
N ASN A 6 -43.09 24.55 -28.77
CA ASN A 6 -42.09 23.61 -29.20
C ASN A 6 -41.01 23.55 -28.10
N GLU A 7 -41.11 22.62 -27.15
CA GLU A 7 -40.05 22.43 -26.14
C GLU A 7 -38.71 22.14 -26.81
N ASN A 8 -38.74 21.42 -27.95
CA ASN A 8 -37.58 21.18 -28.78
C ASN A 8 -37.00 22.49 -29.36
N ASP A 9 -37.82 23.44 -29.80
CA ASP A 9 -37.31 24.74 -30.29
C ASP A 9 -36.72 25.58 -29.16
N TYR A 10 -37.26 25.47 -27.94
CA TYR A 10 -36.69 26.11 -26.77
C TYR A 10 -35.32 25.54 -26.44
N ILE A 11 -35.19 24.20 -26.47
CA ILE A 11 -33.91 23.51 -26.26
C ILE A 11 -32.90 23.90 -27.34
N ASP A 12 -33.30 23.92 -28.60
CA ASP A 12 -32.41 24.26 -29.72
C ASP A 12 -31.95 25.73 -29.65
N ASN A 13 -32.84 26.66 -29.31
CA ASN A 13 -32.46 28.06 -29.09
C ASN A 13 -31.56 28.22 -27.87
N TYR A 14 -31.82 27.52 -26.77
CA TYR A 14 -31.02 27.57 -25.55
C TYR A 14 -29.60 27.00 -25.77
N LEU A 15 -29.49 25.87 -26.48
CA LEU A 15 -28.20 25.27 -26.83
C LEU A 15 -27.41 26.18 -27.79
N LYS A 16 -28.08 26.83 -28.73
CA LYS A 16 -27.47 27.81 -29.64
C LYS A 16 -26.93 29.01 -28.86
N GLU A 17 -27.69 29.52 -27.89
CA GLU A 17 -27.26 30.61 -27.02
C GLU A 17 -26.00 30.23 -26.20
N LEU A 18 -25.99 29.03 -25.59
CA LEU A 18 -24.83 28.52 -24.85
C LEU A 18 -23.59 28.39 -25.73
N SER A 19 -23.73 27.93 -26.98
CA SER A 19 -22.62 27.75 -27.91
C SER A 19 -21.93 29.06 -28.32
N THR A 20 -22.68 30.17 -28.35
CA THR A 20 -22.17 31.50 -28.74
C THR A 20 -21.56 32.28 -27.58
N ARG A 21 -21.75 31.80 -26.34
CA ARG A 21 -21.20 32.44 -25.15
C ARG A 21 -19.69 32.19 -25.08
N SER A 22 -18.88 33.24 -25.18
CA SER A 22 -17.43 33.16 -25.02
C SER A 22 -17.10 32.48 -23.68
N VAL A 23 -16.48 31.31 -23.73
CA VAL A 23 -15.93 30.62 -22.57
C VAL A 23 -14.79 31.49 -22.04
N ARG A 24 -15.02 32.20 -20.94
CA ARG A 24 -13.96 32.90 -20.22
C ARG A 24 -13.17 31.85 -19.45
N TYR A 25 -12.12 31.31 -20.07
CA TYR A 25 -11.05 30.69 -19.30
C TYR A 25 -10.48 31.76 -18.38
N GLY A 26 -10.37 31.46 -17.08
CA GLY A 26 -9.67 32.34 -16.14
C GLY A 26 -8.28 32.69 -16.71
N GLN A 27 -7.78 33.88 -16.42
CA GLN A 27 -6.44 34.32 -16.87
C GLN A 27 -5.33 33.32 -16.50
N ASP A 28 -5.61 32.42 -15.57
CA ASP A 28 -4.75 31.33 -15.13
C ASP A 28 -4.30 30.36 -16.24
N TYR A 29 -5.00 30.32 -17.39
CA TYR A 29 -4.65 29.45 -18.53
C TYR A 29 -3.79 30.15 -19.60
N LEU A 30 -3.61 31.47 -19.54
CA LEU A 30 -2.77 32.21 -20.48
C LEU A 30 -1.37 32.39 -19.88
N ALA A 31 -0.51 31.40 -20.15
CA ALA A 31 0.94 31.49 -20.09
C ALA A 31 1.53 32.15 -18.83
N ARG A 32 1.87 31.31 -17.83
CA ARG A 32 3.04 31.61 -16.98
C ARG A 32 4.23 31.77 -17.92
N SER A 33 4.62 33.01 -18.22
CA SER A 33 5.92 33.28 -18.81
C SER A 33 6.95 32.77 -17.81
N LEU A 34 7.67 31.72 -18.22
CA LEU A 34 8.76 31.17 -17.42
C LEU A 34 9.79 32.29 -17.23
N PRO A 35 10.24 32.58 -16.00
CA PRO A 35 11.35 33.50 -15.81
C PRO A 35 12.58 32.93 -16.53
N SER A 36 13.28 33.80 -17.26
CA SER A 36 14.49 33.48 -18.02
C SER A 36 15.48 32.69 -17.16
N PRO A 37 16.08 31.59 -17.65
CA PRO A 37 17.05 30.84 -16.86
C PRO A 37 18.27 31.73 -16.60
N LEU A 38 18.60 31.92 -15.32
CA LEU A 38 19.84 32.55 -14.88
C LEU A 38 21.01 31.75 -15.46
N ARG A 39 21.58 32.23 -16.57
CA ARG A 39 22.69 31.58 -17.27
C ARG A 39 23.97 31.78 -16.47
N ILE A 40 24.27 30.86 -15.56
CA ILE A 40 25.58 30.81 -14.87
C ILE A 40 26.63 30.43 -15.91
N LYS A 41 27.39 31.41 -16.42
CA LYS A 41 28.59 31.14 -17.22
C LYS A 41 29.71 30.62 -16.31
N ARG A 42 29.78 29.31 -16.12
CA ARG A 42 30.98 28.67 -15.54
C ARG A 42 32.05 28.59 -16.64
N LYS A 43 33.17 29.30 -16.45
CA LYS A 43 34.39 29.06 -17.24
C LYS A 43 34.97 27.70 -16.82
N PRO A 44 35.33 26.80 -17.73
CA PRO A 44 35.98 25.55 -17.37
C PRO A 44 37.44 25.83 -17.01
N THR A 45 37.80 25.72 -15.73
CA THR A 45 39.21 25.59 -15.32
C THR A 45 39.64 24.15 -15.53
N HIS A 46 40.32 23.90 -16.64
CA HIS A 46 41.05 22.66 -16.90
C HIS A 46 42.28 22.62 -15.97
N LYS A 47 42.34 21.64 -15.07
CA LYS A 47 43.62 21.14 -14.54
C LYS A 47 43.85 19.76 -15.14
N GLN A 48 44.95 19.65 -15.88
CA GLN A 48 45.48 18.41 -16.45
C GLN A 48 45.93 17.41 -15.37
N PRO A 49 46.03 16.11 -15.70
CA PRO A 49 46.44 15.04 -14.79
C PRO A 49 47.95 14.76 -14.78
N GLU A 50 48.33 13.96 -13.77
CA GLU A 50 49.55 13.13 -13.57
C GLU A 50 50.74 13.68 -12.75
N PRO A 51 51.56 12.80 -12.09
CA PRO A 51 51.54 11.31 -12.06
C PRO A 51 51.52 10.66 -10.66
N ALA A 52 51.34 9.34 -10.69
CA ALA A 52 51.27 8.38 -9.60
C ALA A 52 52.50 8.31 -8.68
N LYS A 53 52.24 7.95 -7.41
CA LYS A 53 53.09 7.04 -6.62
C LYS A 53 52.19 6.13 -5.77
N GLU A 54 52.33 4.82 -6.00
CA GLU A 54 51.94 3.79 -5.05
C GLU A 54 52.73 3.99 -3.75
N ASP A 55 52.04 3.85 -2.62
CA ASP A 55 52.60 3.08 -1.50
C ASP A 55 51.45 2.57 -0.63
N SER A 56 51.48 1.27 -0.41
CA SER A 56 50.59 0.56 0.49
C SER A 56 50.86 1.02 1.92
N ASN A 57 49.85 1.49 2.64
CA ASN A 57 49.80 1.24 4.08
C ASN A 57 48.39 1.29 4.68
N LYS A 58 48.10 0.21 5.38
CA LYS A 58 46.98 -0.04 6.27
C LYS A 58 46.88 1.06 7.33
N THR A 59 45.79 1.82 7.31
CA THR A 59 45.36 2.59 8.48
C THR A 59 43.85 2.67 8.56
N VAL A 60 43.32 1.93 9.53
CA VAL A 60 42.00 2.07 10.13
C VAL A 60 41.84 3.52 10.59
N ILE A 61 40.95 4.31 9.98
CA ILE A 61 40.44 5.55 10.57
C ILE A 61 38.95 5.74 10.22
N LYS A 62 38.16 5.64 11.29
CA LYS A 62 36.87 6.27 11.61
C LYS A 62 35.78 6.29 10.52
N ASP A 63 34.76 5.49 10.77
CA ASP A 63 33.36 5.72 10.35
C ASP A 63 32.85 7.08 10.89
N GLU A 64 33.25 8.18 10.26
CA GLU A 64 32.45 9.39 10.26
C GLU A 64 31.32 9.17 9.25
N LYS A 65 30.21 8.70 9.80
CA LYS A 65 28.90 8.54 9.14
C LYS A 65 28.62 9.81 8.32
N PRO A 66 28.71 9.78 6.96
CA PRO A 66 28.34 10.94 6.18
C PRO A 66 26.85 11.16 6.42
N ALA A 67 26.47 12.40 6.72
CA ALA A 67 25.11 12.82 6.97
C ALA A 67 24.19 12.15 5.94
N THR A 68 23.47 11.15 6.43
CA THR A 68 22.69 10.21 5.64
C THR A 68 21.68 11.04 4.85
N ASP A 69 21.73 11.02 3.52
CA ASP A 69 20.70 11.62 2.66
C ASP A 69 19.42 10.79 2.79
N SER A 70 18.85 10.86 3.98
CA SER A 70 17.61 10.22 4.34
C SER A 70 16.48 11.06 3.79
N PHE A 71 15.59 10.42 3.06
CA PHE A 71 14.38 11.05 2.59
C PHE A 71 13.14 10.45 3.24
N GLU A 72 12.04 11.18 3.09
CA GLU A 72 10.73 10.78 3.52
C GLU A 72 9.91 10.39 2.29
N LEU A 73 9.04 9.40 2.44
CA LEU A 73 8.08 9.01 1.41
C LEU A 73 6.66 9.02 1.97
N LEU A 74 5.72 9.45 1.14
CA LEU A 74 4.30 9.39 1.44
C LEU A 74 3.71 8.10 0.86
N VAL A 75 3.11 7.28 1.71
CA VAL A 75 2.41 6.06 1.32
C VAL A 75 0.90 6.25 1.52
N LYS A 76 0.13 6.06 0.44
CA LYS A 76 -1.34 6.07 0.43
C LYS A 76 -1.89 4.66 0.34
N ILE A 77 -2.59 4.22 1.37
CA ILE A 77 -3.38 2.99 1.36
C ILE A 77 -4.66 3.24 0.57
N LEU A 78 -4.95 2.39 -0.42
CA LEU A 78 -6.14 2.54 -1.27
C LEU A 78 -7.41 1.93 -0.67
N LYS A 79 -7.29 0.90 0.18
CA LYS A 79 -8.41 0.14 0.74
C LYS A 79 -8.07 -0.35 2.15
N PRO A 80 -8.50 0.32 3.23
CA PRO A 80 -9.21 1.60 3.31
C PRO A 80 -8.34 2.80 2.91
N ALA A 81 -8.95 3.94 2.57
CA ALA A 81 -8.23 5.17 2.22
C ALA A 81 -7.54 5.76 3.46
N SER A 82 -6.24 5.58 3.56
CA SER A 82 -5.41 6.10 4.66
C SER A 82 -4.05 6.52 4.09
N GLN A 83 -3.32 7.40 4.78
CA GLN A 83 -1.99 7.80 4.36
C GLN A 83 -1.05 7.95 5.56
N PHE A 84 0.22 7.60 5.36
CA PHE A 84 1.26 7.74 6.37
C PHE A 84 2.60 8.07 5.70
N ARG A 85 3.56 8.55 6.50
CA ARG A 85 4.90 8.90 6.03
C ARG A 85 5.92 7.93 6.63
N ILE A 86 6.83 7.45 5.79
CA ILE A 86 7.99 6.68 6.22
C ILE A 86 9.18 7.62 6.23
N THR A 87 9.80 7.77 7.39
CA THR A 87 11.01 8.58 7.58
C THR A 87 12.25 7.70 7.59
N ARG A 88 13.43 8.29 7.33
CA ARG A 88 14.73 7.61 7.37
C ARG A 88 14.94 6.54 6.29
N LEU A 89 14.50 6.79 5.06
CA LEU A 89 14.78 5.92 3.91
C LEU A 89 15.99 6.40 3.13
N GLN A 90 16.77 5.48 2.57
CA GLN A 90 17.89 5.77 1.67
C GLN A 90 17.63 5.25 0.26
N LEU A 91 18.32 5.81 -0.74
CA LEU A 91 18.13 5.43 -2.16
C LEU A 91 18.60 4.00 -2.40
N ASP A 92 19.54 3.53 -1.58
CA ASP A 92 20.11 2.19 -1.62
C ASP A 92 19.22 1.15 -0.90
N ASP A 93 18.18 1.58 -0.17
CA ASP A 93 17.25 0.65 0.45
C ASP A 93 16.48 -0.13 -0.60
N THR A 94 16.17 -1.39 -0.28
CA THR A 94 15.33 -2.25 -1.11
C THR A 94 13.85 -2.03 -0.83
N ILE A 95 13.01 -2.37 -1.81
CA ILE A 95 11.55 -2.35 -1.63
C ILE A 95 11.11 -3.32 -0.52
N LEU A 96 11.81 -4.44 -0.35
CA LEU A 96 11.57 -5.35 0.76
C LEU A 96 11.72 -4.65 2.13
N ASN A 97 12.78 -3.85 2.31
CA ASN A 97 12.99 -3.08 3.53
C ASN A 97 11.83 -2.09 3.76
N LEU A 98 11.40 -1.40 2.70
CA LEU A 98 10.25 -0.49 2.76
C LEU A 98 8.96 -1.24 3.18
N LYS A 99 8.68 -2.42 2.61
CA LYS A 99 7.52 -3.24 3.01
C LYS A 99 7.59 -3.68 4.48
N GLN A 100 8.78 -3.98 4.97
CA GLN A 100 9.00 -4.34 6.37
C GLN A 100 8.72 -3.13 7.30
N ARG A 101 9.13 -1.91 6.91
CA ARG A 101 8.76 -0.68 7.62
C ARG A 101 7.25 -0.47 7.66
N ILE A 102 6.57 -0.70 6.53
CA ILE A 102 5.10 -0.64 6.47
C ILE A 102 4.47 -1.65 7.42
N TYR A 103 5.00 -2.88 7.48
CA TYR A 103 4.50 -3.90 8.41
C TYR A 103 4.63 -3.44 9.86
N GLN A 104 5.75 -2.81 10.24
CA GLN A 104 5.95 -2.28 11.59
C GLN A 104 4.96 -1.16 11.95
N GLN A 105 4.56 -0.33 10.99
CA GLN A 105 3.67 0.82 11.24
C GLN A 105 2.17 0.50 11.11
N GLN A 106 1.79 -0.34 10.14
CA GLN A 106 0.39 -0.62 9.79
C GLN A 106 -0.03 -2.06 10.07
N THR A 107 0.88 -2.91 10.57
CA THR A 107 0.66 -4.34 10.86
C THR A 107 0.16 -5.20 9.69
N ILE A 108 0.27 -4.69 8.44
CA ILE A 108 -0.11 -5.40 7.22
C ILE A 108 1.01 -6.37 6.80
N PRO A 109 0.77 -7.69 6.71
CA PRO A 109 1.80 -8.67 6.32
C PRO A 109 2.47 -8.34 4.98
N VAL A 110 3.81 -8.46 4.91
CA VAL A 110 4.62 -8.16 3.69
C VAL A 110 4.10 -8.87 2.44
N LYS A 111 3.64 -10.12 2.57
CA LYS A 111 3.06 -10.91 1.45
C LYS A 111 1.77 -10.33 0.88
N GLN A 112 1.01 -9.59 1.69
CA GLN A 112 -0.26 -8.96 1.29
C GLN A 112 -0.06 -7.55 0.74
N GLN A 113 1.12 -6.97 0.93
CA GLN A 113 1.44 -5.62 0.47
C GLN A 113 1.80 -5.59 -1.01
N ARG A 114 1.03 -4.85 -1.81
CA ARG A 114 1.40 -4.46 -3.17
C ARG A 114 1.67 -2.97 -3.23
N LEU A 115 2.90 -2.61 -3.54
CA LEU A 115 3.32 -1.22 -3.71
C LEU A 115 3.28 -0.84 -5.19
N LEU A 116 2.66 0.30 -5.47
CA LEU A 116 2.49 0.83 -6.81
C LEU A 116 3.07 2.24 -6.89
N LEU A 117 3.90 2.46 -7.89
CA LEU A 117 4.44 3.77 -8.24
C LEU A 117 4.06 4.12 -9.67
N LYS A 118 3.36 5.25 -9.87
CA LYS A 118 2.93 5.72 -11.21
C LYS A 118 2.21 4.61 -12.03
N GLY A 119 1.43 3.76 -11.35
CA GLY A 119 0.73 2.63 -11.96
C GLY A 119 1.56 1.35 -12.17
N LYS A 120 2.87 1.38 -11.87
CA LYS A 120 3.75 0.20 -11.95
C LYS A 120 3.88 -0.47 -10.59
N VAL A 121 3.68 -1.79 -10.54
CA VAL A 121 3.95 -2.60 -9.34
C VAL A 121 5.46 -2.66 -9.11
N LEU A 122 5.86 -2.44 -7.86
CA LEU A 122 7.23 -2.48 -7.41
C LEU A 122 7.66 -3.91 -7.06
N ASN A 123 8.90 -4.27 -7.41
CA ASN A 123 9.48 -5.59 -7.17
C ASN A 123 10.42 -5.57 -5.96
N ASP A 124 10.35 -6.60 -5.11
CA ASP A 124 11.05 -6.63 -3.82
C ASP A 124 12.57 -6.60 -3.91
N GLU A 125 13.12 -7.13 -5.01
CA GLU A 125 14.57 -7.24 -5.25
C GLU A 125 15.23 -5.94 -5.72
N LYS A 126 14.43 -4.92 -6.07
CA LYS A 126 14.95 -3.70 -6.69
C LYS A 126 15.07 -2.56 -5.67
N ALA A 127 16.09 -1.71 -5.83
CA ALA A 127 16.35 -0.60 -4.92
C ALA A 127 15.41 0.59 -5.19
N LEU A 128 15.19 1.44 -4.17
CA LEU A 128 14.36 2.64 -4.31
C LEU A 128 14.94 3.62 -5.34
N GLY A 129 16.27 3.73 -5.42
CA GLY A 129 17.00 4.56 -6.39
C GLY A 129 16.72 4.17 -7.84
N ASP A 130 16.53 2.88 -8.14
CA ASP A 130 16.29 2.41 -9.50
C ASP A 130 14.89 2.77 -10.04
N TYR A 131 13.98 3.19 -9.16
CA TYR A 131 12.67 3.70 -9.53
C TYR A 131 12.63 5.23 -9.60
N GLN A 132 13.79 5.88 -9.45
CA GLN A 132 13.94 7.33 -9.46
C GLN A 132 12.98 7.99 -8.46
N MET A 133 12.87 7.39 -7.26
CA MET A 133 12.05 7.94 -6.20
C MET A 133 12.66 9.26 -5.71
N THR A 134 11.86 10.32 -5.72
CA THR A 134 12.19 11.63 -5.16
C THR A 134 11.46 11.85 -3.82
N LYS A 135 11.89 12.87 -3.06
CA LYS A 135 11.35 13.22 -1.73
C LYS A 135 9.83 13.49 -1.73
N ASP A 136 9.26 13.87 -2.88
CA ASP A 136 7.83 14.18 -3.02
C ASP A 136 7.03 13.05 -3.69
N THR A 137 7.64 11.87 -3.85
CA THR A 137 6.98 10.76 -4.55
C THR A 137 5.91 10.13 -3.66
N THR A 138 4.72 9.93 -4.22
CA THR A 138 3.63 9.24 -3.54
C THR A 138 3.56 7.78 -3.98
N LEU A 139 3.60 6.86 -3.02
CA LEU A 139 3.44 5.43 -3.23
C LEU A 139 2.02 5.02 -2.89
N HIS A 140 1.43 4.17 -3.72
CA HIS A 140 0.11 3.60 -3.45
C HIS A 140 0.29 2.18 -2.92
N LEU A 141 -0.25 1.91 -1.73
CA LEU A 141 -0.30 0.59 -1.11
C LEU A 141 -1.68 -0.02 -1.31
N MET A 142 -1.71 -1.23 -1.88
CA MET A 142 -2.91 -2.06 -1.96
C MET A 142 -2.72 -3.30 -1.09
N VAL A 143 -3.69 -3.55 -0.22
CA VAL A 143 -3.74 -4.77 0.60
C VAL A 143 -4.49 -5.85 -0.16
N SER A 144 -3.80 -6.94 -0.46
CA SER A 144 -4.43 -8.13 -1.02
C SER A 144 -4.96 -8.97 0.14
N LYS A 145 -6.28 -9.14 0.24
CA LYS A 145 -6.85 -10.12 1.17
C LYS A 145 -6.38 -11.51 0.74
N PRO A 146 -5.97 -12.39 1.67
CA PRO A 146 -5.71 -13.78 1.34
C PRO A 146 -7.05 -14.36 0.89
N THR A 147 -7.21 -14.50 -0.42
CA THR A 147 -8.33 -15.26 -0.97
C THR A 147 -8.11 -16.70 -0.54
N GLY A 148 -9.03 -17.22 0.28
CA GLY A 148 -9.02 -18.63 0.63
C GLY A 148 -9.30 -19.46 -0.60
N ALA A 149 -8.25 -19.86 -1.32
CA ALA A 149 -8.24 -20.90 -2.34
C ALA A 149 -6.77 -21.34 -2.49
N SER A 150 -6.38 -22.51 -1.99
CA SER A 150 -6.52 -23.77 -2.74
C SER A 150 -6.10 -23.61 -4.20
N ALA A 151 -4.79 -23.67 -4.46
CA ALA A 151 -4.23 -24.10 -5.73
C ALA A 151 -2.77 -24.50 -5.50
N ALA A 152 -2.49 -25.77 -5.79
CA ALA A 152 -1.23 -26.45 -5.68
C ALA A 152 -0.18 -25.93 -6.70
N ALA A 153 1.09 -25.94 -6.30
CA ALA A 153 2.29 -26.25 -7.09
C ALA A 153 3.51 -26.17 -6.13
N SER A 154 3.93 -27.28 -5.51
CA SER A 154 4.99 -28.17 -5.99
C SER A 154 6.40 -27.52 -6.08
N SER A 155 7.18 -27.64 -5.00
CA SER A 155 8.58 -28.11 -5.05
C SER A 155 9.11 -28.38 -3.63
N THR A 156 9.20 -29.68 -3.32
CA THR A 156 10.15 -30.45 -2.46
C THR A 156 11.03 -29.71 -1.43
N PRO A 157 11.31 -30.29 -0.22
CA PRO A 157 12.15 -31.51 -0.08
C PRO A 157 11.69 -32.48 1.06
N PRO A 158 12.46 -33.53 1.43
CA PRO A 158 12.13 -34.95 1.25
C PRO A 158 11.46 -35.66 2.45
N SER A 159 10.84 -36.81 2.14
CA SER A 159 10.26 -37.81 3.06
C SER A 159 11.26 -38.42 4.06
N PRO A 160 10.75 -39.08 5.13
CA PRO A 160 10.47 -40.54 5.09
C PRO A 160 8.99 -40.83 5.44
N GLN A 161 8.25 -41.61 4.63
CA GLN A 161 7.97 -43.06 4.82
C GLN A 161 7.50 -43.36 6.26
N THR A 162 6.33 -43.89 6.61
CA THR A 162 5.37 -44.85 6.00
C THR A 162 4.14 -44.80 6.96
N GLU A 163 2.86 -44.85 6.61
CA GLU A 163 2.03 -46.05 6.39
C GLU A 163 0.55 -45.63 6.14
N LYS A 164 0.04 -45.97 4.95
CA LYS A 164 -1.18 -46.74 4.69
C LYS A 164 -2.46 -46.47 5.52
N ALA A 165 -3.45 -45.78 4.91
CA ALA A 165 -4.83 -46.29 4.78
C ALA A 165 -5.68 -45.42 3.84
N SER A 166 -6.51 -46.10 3.06
CA SER A 166 -7.39 -45.66 2.00
C SER A 166 -8.69 -45.01 2.49
N GLY A 167 -9.16 -44.01 1.76
CA GLY A 167 -10.53 -43.98 1.24
C GLY A 167 -11.62 -43.30 2.09
N THR A 168 -12.25 -42.31 1.45
CA THR A 168 -13.66 -41.89 1.59
C THR A 168 -13.96 -40.66 2.46
N ALA A 169 -14.65 -39.72 1.79
CA ALA A 169 -15.42 -38.57 2.28
C ALA A 169 -14.63 -37.36 2.81
N ALA A 170 -14.90 -36.23 2.17
CA ALA A 170 -14.51 -34.90 2.62
C ALA A 170 -14.97 -34.66 4.07
N PRO A 171 -14.08 -34.21 4.97
CA PRO A 171 -14.54 -33.60 6.20
C PRO A 171 -14.83 -32.13 5.88
N GLY A 172 -16.06 -31.71 6.15
CA GLY A 172 -16.31 -30.30 6.45
C GLY A 172 -15.33 -29.83 7.52
N HIS A 173 -15.08 -28.53 7.59
CA HIS A 173 -14.32 -27.92 8.68
C HIS A 173 -15.06 -28.15 10.01
N GLU A 174 -14.98 -29.35 10.58
CA GLU A 174 -15.43 -29.61 11.93
C GLU A 174 -14.42 -28.98 12.88
N LEU A 175 -14.93 -28.12 13.75
CA LEU A 175 -14.17 -27.54 14.84
C LEU A 175 -13.50 -28.68 15.63
N SER A 176 -12.18 -28.57 15.84
CA SER A 176 -11.42 -29.48 16.69
C SER A 176 -12.16 -29.73 18.01
N SER A 177 -12.10 -30.94 18.56
CA SER A 177 -12.78 -31.29 19.82
C SER A 177 -12.49 -30.32 20.95
N GLU A 178 -11.29 -29.73 20.95
CA GLU A 178 -10.87 -28.67 21.90
C GLU A 178 -11.58 -27.34 21.64
N ALA A 179 -11.82 -26.97 20.38
CA ALA A 179 -12.57 -25.76 20.06
C ALA A 179 -14.06 -25.91 20.45
N GLN A 180 -14.63 -27.10 20.29
CA GLN A 180 -16.02 -27.37 20.71
C GLN A 180 -16.20 -27.33 22.23
N SER A 181 -15.20 -27.77 23.01
CA SER A 181 -15.26 -27.68 24.48
C SER A 181 -15.13 -26.22 24.95
N VAL A 182 -14.23 -25.45 24.33
CA VAL A 182 -14.04 -24.01 24.65
C VAL A 182 -15.27 -23.18 24.31
N VAL A 183 -15.89 -23.41 23.15
CA VAL A 183 -17.12 -22.69 22.73
C VAL A 183 -18.32 -23.00 23.63
N LYS A 184 -18.36 -24.20 24.23
CA LYS A 184 -19.39 -24.58 25.21
C LYS A 184 -19.12 -24.03 26.61
N SER A 185 -17.94 -23.48 26.88
CA SER A 185 -17.59 -22.93 28.18
C SER A 185 -18.12 -21.50 28.35
N ASP A 186 -18.79 -21.21 29.46
CA ASP A 186 -19.27 -19.86 29.78
C ASP A 186 -18.11 -18.88 30.07
N ALA A 187 -16.97 -19.41 30.53
CA ALA A 187 -15.77 -18.63 30.77
C ALA A 187 -15.24 -17.98 29.47
N PHE A 188 -15.30 -18.69 28.35
CA PHE A 188 -14.92 -18.16 27.05
C PHE A 188 -15.79 -16.96 26.65
N TRP A 189 -17.11 -17.09 26.80
CA TRP A 189 -18.04 -16.02 26.44
C TRP A 189 -17.89 -14.78 27.34
N ASN A 190 -17.61 -14.96 28.63
CA ASN A 190 -17.37 -13.85 29.55
C ASN A 190 -16.09 -13.07 29.21
N VAL A 191 -15.00 -13.76 28.86
CA VAL A 191 -13.75 -13.12 28.40
C VAL A 191 -13.97 -12.37 27.09
N LEU A 192 -14.76 -12.95 26.19
CA LEU A 192 -15.07 -12.36 24.90
C LEU A 192 -15.96 -11.11 25.05
N GLU A 193 -16.92 -11.13 25.96
CA GLU A 193 -17.75 -9.96 26.32
C GLU A 193 -16.90 -8.82 26.89
N GLN A 194 -15.99 -9.10 27.83
CA GLN A 194 -15.06 -8.08 28.35
C GLN A 194 -14.15 -7.50 27.27
N THR A 195 -13.74 -8.32 26.30
CA THR A 195 -12.93 -7.87 25.17
C THR A 195 -13.74 -6.98 24.22
N LEU A 196 -15.01 -7.30 23.99
CA LEU A 196 -15.90 -6.53 23.11
C LEU A 196 -16.34 -5.21 23.75
N ASP A 197 -16.60 -5.17 25.06
CA ASP A 197 -16.93 -3.93 25.79
C ASP A 197 -15.80 -2.89 25.73
N GLY A 198 -14.55 -3.32 25.53
CA GLY A 198 -13.40 -2.43 25.31
C GLY A 198 -13.26 -1.90 23.87
N GLN A 199 -14.05 -2.41 22.91
CA GLN A 199 -13.96 -2.08 21.48
C GLN A 199 -15.28 -1.53 20.89
N LEU A 200 -16.41 -1.87 21.49
CA LEU A 200 -17.77 -1.55 21.04
C LEU A 200 -18.61 -1.02 22.21
N ASN A 201 -19.75 -0.40 21.90
CA ASN A 201 -20.75 -0.06 22.91
C ASN A 201 -21.38 -1.36 23.46
N SER A 202 -21.71 -1.39 24.76
CA SER A 202 -22.23 -2.60 25.44
C SER A 202 -23.49 -3.18 24.79
N THR A 203 -24.32 -2.35 24.15
CA THR A 203 -25.48 -2.79 23.38
C THR A 203 -25.10 -3.57 22.12
N ASP A 204 -24.06 -3.13 21.42
CA ASP A 204 -23.61 -3.74 20.17
C ASP A 204 -22.79 -5.00 20.44
N ALA A 205 -22.00 -5.01 21.51
CA ALA A 205 -21.28 -6.19 21.98
C ALA A 205 -22.23 -7.36 22.25
N LYS A 206 -23.34 -7.10 22.94
CA LYS A 206 -24.39 -8.10 23.22
C LYS A 206 -25.05 -8.62 21.94
N LEU A 207 -25.35 -7.74 20.99
CA LEU A 207 -25.96 -8.14 19.73
C LEU A 207 -25.03 -9.08 18.94
N VAL A 208 -23.73 -8.76 18.86
CA VAL A 208 -22.74 -9.59 18.18
C VAL A 208 -22.62 -10.96 18.87
N LEU A 209 -22.53 -10.99 20.21
CA LEU A 209 -22.48 -12.23 20.97
C LEU A 209 -23.68 -13.15 20.71
N GLU A 210 -24.90 -12.60 20.74
CA GLU A 210 -26.12 -13.34 20.47
C GLU A 210 -26.16 -13.88 19.03
N THR A 211 -25.72 -13.09 18.06
CA THR A 211 -25.64 -13.57 16.66
C THR A 211 -24.66 -14.72 16.49
N TRP A 212 -23.54 -14.70 17.22
CA TRP A 212 -22.53 -15.75 17.14
C TRP A 212 -22.97 -17.02 17.87
N LYS A 213 -23.56 -16.89 19.06
CA LYS A 213 -24.17 -18.03 19.78
C LYS A 213 -25.21 -18.73 18.90
N LYS A 214 -26.08 -17.96 18.24
CA LYS A 214 -27.10 -18.50 17.33
C LYS A 214 -26.50 -19.22 16.12
N ALA A 215 -25.42 -18.69 15.55
CA ALA A 215 -24.73 -19.29 14.41
C ALA A 215 -23.95 -20.58 14.78
N LEU A 216 -23.57 -20.74 16.06
CA LEU A 216 -22.89 -21.92 16.56
C LEU A 216 -23.86 -23.00 17.07
N SER A 217 -25.10 -22.62 17.40
CA SER A 217 -26.15 -23.53 17.87
C SER A 217 -27.06 -24.10 16.77
N GLY A 218 -26.96 -23.59 15.53
CA GLY A 218 -27.80 -23.98 14.39
C GLY A 218 -27.03 -24.85 13.41
#